data_AF-A0AAV0X2R3-F1
#
_entry.id   AF-A0AAV0X2R3-F1
#
_cell.length_a   1.000
_cell.length_b   1.000
_cell.length_c   1.000
_cell.angle_alpha   90.00
_cell.angle_beta   90.00
_cell.angle_gamma   90.00
#
_symmetry.space_group_name_H-M   'P 1'
#
loop_
_entity.id
_entity.type
_entity.pdbx_description
1 polymer ?
#
loop_
_entity_poly.entity_id
_entity_poly.type
_entity_poly.pdbx_seq_one_letter_code
_entity_poly.pdbx_strand_id
1 'polypeptide(L)'
;MADLAVDSYIIFTCHYFNENWELCTQVLGFEEMRESHRADNIQDSLINIIGTWNLTGKVIGISHDNAANITNAARNSQERDIYSSPCAAHTLQLSINKGLENRMCSNLLKLASDKVAAFRHSPKRTNALENKISELGQKNCALYRDVQLNGILVWIC
;
A
#
# COMPACT_ATOMS: atom_id res chain seq x y z
N MET A 1 0.46 9.89 28.63
CA MET A 1 1.15 9.42 27.41
C MET A 1 0.05 9.20 26.40
N ALA A 2 -0.09 10.12 25.44
CA ALA A 2 -1.08 9.99 24.37
C ALA A 2 -0.59 8.89 23.42
N ASP A 3 -1.43 7.88 23.24
CA ASP A 3 -1.29 6.92 22.15
C ASP A 3 -1.29 7.72 20.84
N LEU A 4 -0.25 7.60 20.02
CA LEU A 4 -0.23 8.19 18.69
C LEU A 4 -1.20 7.39 17.83
N ALA A 5 -2.48 7.75 17.90
CA ALA A 5 -3.49 7.21 17.01
C ALA A 5 -3.04 7.51 15.57
N VAL A 6 -2.84 6.46 14.77
CA VAL A 6 -2.54 6.60 13.35
C VAL A 6 -3.84 6.97 12.66
N ASP A 7 -4.00 8.26 12.35
CA ASP A 7 -5.12 8.73 11.54
C ASP A 7 -5.11 7.98 10.21
N SER A 8 -6.22 7.30 9.92
CA SER A 8 -6.35 6.53 8.70
C SER A 8 -7.23 7.28 7.71
N TYR A 9 -6.83 7.28 6.44
CA TYR A 9 -7.54 7.99 5.38
C TYR A 9 -7.89 7.04 4.25
N ILE A 10 -9.06 7.27 3.65
CA ILE A 10 -9.43 6.68 2.36
C ILE A 10 -9.50 7.79 1.32
N ILE A 11 -9.05 7.48 0.11
CA ILE A 11 -9.06 8.42 -1.01
C ILE A 11 -9.79 7.75 -2.15
N PHE A 12 -10.72 8.50 -2.75
CA PHE A 12 -11.50 8.05 -3.88
C PHE A 12 -10.97 8.70 -5.15
N THR A 13 -10.45 7.87 -6.04
CA THR A 13 -9.94 8.30 -7.34
C THR A 13 -10.77 7.65 -8.43
N CYS A 14 -11.23 8.47 -9.37
CA CYS A 14 -11.99 8.04 -10.54
C CYS A 14 -11.09 8.03 -11.76
N HIS A 15 -11.21 6.96 -12.55
CA HIS A 15 -10.58 6.84 -13.85
C HIS A 15 -11.66 6.64 -14.91
N TYR A 16 -11.60 7.41 -15.99
CA TYR A 16 -12.57 7.34 -17.07
C TYR A 16 -11.93 7.74 -18.41
N PHE A 17 -12.56 7.36 -19.52
CA PHE A 17 -12.16 7.82 -20.85
C PHE A 17 -13.02 9.03 -21.25
N ASN A 18 -12.38 10.09 -21.73
CA ASN A 18 -13.09 11.25 -22.27
C ASN A 18 -13.55 11.02 -23.72
N GLU A 19 -14.17 12.03 -24.33
CA GLU A 19 -14.66 11.99 -25.72
C GLU A 19 -13.54 11.72 -26.75
N ASN A 20 -12.29 12.04 -26.40
CA ASN A 20 -11.11 11.83 -27.23
C ASN A 20 -10.43 10.48 -26.96
N TRP A 21 -11.06 9.58 -26.18
CA TRP A 21 -10.48 8.30 -25.76
C TRP A 21 -9.20 8.42 -24.92
N GLU A 22 -9.04 9.54 -24.22
CA GLU A 22 -7.90 9.74 -23.32
C GLU A 22 -8.27 9.29 -21.91
N LEU A 23 -7.34 8.58 -21.25
CA LEU A 23 -7.52 8.16 -19.86
C LEU A 23 -7.36 9.37 -18.93
N CYS A 24 -8.46 9.77 -18.30
CA CYS A 24 -8.51 10.82 -17.30
C CYS A 24 -8.47 10.22 -15.89
N THR A 25 -7.86 10.95 -14.96
CA THR A 25 -7.81 10.60 -13.53
C THR A 25 -8.22 11.80 -12.71
N GLN A 26 -9.17 11.62 -11.79
CA GLN A 26 -9.68 12.69 -10.95
C GLN A 26 -9.84 12.19 -9.51
N VAL A 27 -9.33 12.94 -8.54
CA VAL A 27 -9.64 12.70 -7.13
C VAL A 27 -11.05 13.23 -6.86
N LEU A 28 -11.94 12.34 -6.41
CA LEU A 28 -13.32 12.64 -6.07
C LEU A 28 -13.47 13.13 -4.63
N GLY A 29 -12.59 12.67 -3.74
CA GLY A 29 -12.60 13.04 -2.34
C GLY A 29 -11.59 12.24 -1.52
N PHE A 30 -11.39 12.68 -0.29
CA PHE A 30 -10.66 11.94 0.72
C PHE A 30 -11.40 12.08 2.04
N GLU A 31 -11.44 11.01 2.82
CA GLU A 31 -12.15 10.97 4.09
C GLU A 31 -11.24 10.40 5.18
N GLU A 32 -11.30 11.00 6.36
CA GLU A 32 -10.67 10.49 7.56
C GLU A 32 -11.55 9.38 8.15
N MET A 33 -11.01 8.17 8.24
CA MET A 33 -11.69 7.02 8.83
C MET A 33 -11.51 7.06 10.36
N ARG A 34 -12.33 7.88 11.03
CA ARG A 34 -12.27 8.13 12.49
C ARG A 34 -12.74 6.95 13.35
N GLU A 35 -13.66 6.15 12.83
CA GLU A 35 -14.10 4.91 13.47
C GLU A 35 -13.37 3.70 12.86
N SER A 36 -13.34 2.58 13.58
CA SER A 36 -12.70 1.35 13.12
C SER A 36 -13.10 1.05 11.67
N HIS A 37 -12.11 0.70 10.83
CA HIS A 37 -12.20 0.31 9.42
C HIS A 37 -13.18 -0.84 9.15
N ARG A 38 -14.43 -0.75 9.56
CA ARG A 38 -15.44 -1.76 9.32
C ARG A 38 -15.94 -1.58 7.89
N ALA A 39 -16.31 -2.70 7.28
CA ALA A 39 -16.72 -2.75 5.88
C ALA A 39 -17.96 -1.89 5.58
N ASP A 40 -18.82 -1.69 6.58
CA ASP A 40 -20.00 -0.81 6.53
C ASP A 40 -19.61 0.67 6.34
N ASN A 41 -18.70 1.20 7.16
CA ASN A 41 -18.27 2.59 7.06
C ASN A 41 -17.65 2.91 5.69
N ILE A 42 -16.82 2.00 5.18
CA ILE A 42 -16.19 2.13 3.87
C ILE A 42 -17.25 2.06 2.75
N GLN A 43 -18.24 1.18 2.90
CA GLN A 43 -19.34 1.06 1.96
C GLN A 43 -20.19 2.34 1.92
N ASP A 44 -20.50 2.91 3.08
CA ASP A 44 -21.30 4.13 3.18
C ASP A 44 -20.56 5.32 2.55
N SER A 45 -19.26 5.48 2.83
CA SER A 45 -18.41 6.49 2.18
C SER A 45 -18.38 6.33 0.66
N LEU A 46 -18.25 5.09 0.16
CA LEU A 46 -18.27 4.81 -1.27
C LEU A 46 -19.62 5.18 -1.90
N ILE A 47 -20.74 4.76 -1.31
CA ILE A 47 -22.09 5.10 -1.79
C ILE A 47 -22.29 6.62 -1.79
N ASN A 48 -21.83 7.31 -0.75
CA ASN A 48 -21.92 8.75 -0.62
C ASN A 48 -21.14 9.48 -1.72
N ILE A 49 -19.91 9.05 -2.02
CA ILE A 49 -19.11 9.62 -3.11
C ILE A 49 -19.75 9.37 -4.47
N ILE A 50 -20.26 8.16 -4.73
CA ILE A 50 -20.97 7.85 -5.98
C ILE A 50 -22.19 8.75 -6.15
N GLY A 51 -22.97 8.94 -5.08
CA GLY A 51 -24.15 9.82 -5.09
C GLY A 51 -23.78 11.29 -5.27
N THR A 52 -22.79 11.78 -4.52
CA THR A 52 -22.35 13.20 -4.55
C THR A 52 -21.90 13.62 -5.96
N TRP A 53 -21.23 12.72 -6.68
CA TRP A 53 -20.74 12.97 -8.04
C TRP A 53 -21.71 12.53 -9.15
N ASN A 54 -22.94 12.09 -8.80
CA ASN A 54 -23.94 11.58 -9.75
C ASN A 54 -23.39 10.48 -10.68
N LEU A 55 -22.67 9.53 -10.08
CA LEU A 55 -22.02 8.40 -10.76
C LEU A 55 -22.82 7.10 -10.67
N THR A 56 -23.99 7.10 -10.04
CA THR A 56 -24.85 5.91 -9.91
C THR A 56 -25.14 5.29 -11.28
N GLY A 57 -24.86 3.99 -11.42
CA GLY A 57 -25.02 3.26 -12.68
C GLY A 57 -24.00 3.60 -13.78
N LYS A 58 -23.01 4.44 -13.50
CA LYS A 58 -21.88 4.73 -14.40
C LYS A 58 -20.59 4.05 -13.94
N VAL A 59 -20.53 3.58 -12.70
CA VAL A 59 -19.38 2.86 -12.16
C VAL A 59 -19.41 1.42 -12.68
N ILE A 60 -18.38 1.04 -13.42
CA ILE A 60 -18.23 -0.33 -13.96
C ILE A 60 -17.37 -1.21 -13.05
N GLY A 61 -16.54 -0.61 -12.20
CA GLY A 61 -15.62 -1.34 -11.36
C GLY A 61 -14.94 -0.46 -10.32
N ILE A 62 -14.46 -1.10 -9.26
CA ILE A 62 -13.74 -0.47 -8.16
C ILE A 62 -12.44 -1.25 -7.96
N SER A 63 -11.31 -0.53 -8.02
CA SER A 63 -10.02 -1.08 -7.65
C SER A 63 -9.69 -0.73 -6.21
N HIS A 64 -9.23 -1.70 -5.43
CA HIS A 64 -8.95 -1.52 -4.00
C HIS A 64 -7.79 -2.39 -3.53
N ASP A 65 -7.21 -2.09 -2.36
CA ASP A 65 -6.23 -3.00 -1.74
C ASP A 65 -6.89 -4.32 -1.28
N ASN A 66 -6.09 -5.34 -0.95
CA ASN A 66 -6.63 -6.64 -0.53
C ASN A 66 -7.04 -6.69 0.94
N ALA A 67 -7.21 -5.55 1.62
CA ALA A 67 -7.68 -5.57 3.00
C ALA A 67 -9.10 -6.15 3.03
N ALA A 68 -9.36 -6.97 4.05
CA ALA A 68 -10.62 -7.68 4.19
C ALA A 68 -11.83 -6.73 4.24
N ASN A 69 -11.65 -5.55 4.85
CA ASN A 69 -12.74 -4.61 5.06
C ASN A 69 -13.17 -3.92 3.76
N ILE A 70 -12.25 -3.40 2.95
CA ILE A 70 -12.57 -2.82 1.63
C ILE A 70 -13.04 -3.89 0.64
N THR A 71 -12.50 -5.10 0.71
CA THR A 71 -12.95 -6.23 -0.12
C THR A 71 -14.41 -6.58 0.18
N ASN A 72 -14.78 -6.62 1.47
CA ASN A 72 -16.16 -6.85 1.86
C ASN A 72 -17.06 -5.67 1.51
N ALA A 73 -16.60 -4.42 1.70
CA ALA A 73 -17.35 -3.22 1.34
C ALA A 73 -17.65 -3.17 -0.16
N ALA A 74 -16.65 -3.43 -1.01
CA ALA A 74 -16.79 -3.43 -2.46
C ALA A 74 -17.68 -4.57 -2.98
N ARG A 75 -17.75 -5.71 -2.27
CA ARG A 75 -18.68 -6.82 -2.59
C ARG A 75 -20.10 -6.58 -2.10
N ASN A 76 -20.24 -5.89 -0.98
CA ASN A 76 -21.53 -5.63 -0.33
C ASN A 76 -22.22 -4.37 -0.87
N SER A 77 -21.50 -3.52 -1.61
CA SER A 77 -22.09 -2.37 -2.30
C SER A 77 -23.23 -2.86 -3.18
N GLN A 78 -24.40 -2.22 -3.03
CA GLN A 78 -25.67 -2.73 -3.55
C GLN A 78 -25.77 -2.72 -5.09
N GLU A 79 -24.79 -2.12 -5.77
CA GLU A 79 -24.68 -2.15 -7.22
C GLU A 79 -24.11 -3.52 -7.65
N ARG A 80 -25.01 -4.49 -7.81
CA ARG A 80 -24.69 -5.90 -8.15
C ARG A 80 -23.87 -6.13 -9.42
N ASP A 81 -23.66 -5.09 -10.22
CA ASP A 81 -22.94 -5.13 -11.49
C ASP A 81 -21.58 -4.40 -11.46
N ILE A 82 -21.13 -3.89 -10.31
CA ILE A 82 -19.79 -3.31 -10.17
C ILE A 82 -18.75 -4.42 -10.03
N TYR A 83 -17.73 -4.41 -10.90
CA TYR A 83 -16.59 -5.30 -10.78
C TYR A 83 -15.65 -4.91 -9.63
N SER A 84 -15.47 -5.79 -8.65
CA SER A 84 -14.47 -5.63 -7.58
C SER A 84 -13.11 -6.14 -8.05
N SER A 85 -12.13 -5.24 -8.15
CA SER A 85 -10.77 -5.54 -8.62
C SER A 85 -9.75 -5.36 -7.48
N PRO A 86 -9.11 -6.42 -6.99
CA PRO A 86 -7.98 -6.28 -6.08
C PRO A 86 -6.78 -5.61 -6.77
N CYS A 87 -6.02 -4.81 -6.03
CA CYS A 87 -4.83 -4.14 -6.54
C CYS A 87 -3.78 -5.18 -6.94
N ALA A 88 -3.34 -5.12 -8.20
CA ALA A 88 -2.35 -6.05 -8.75
C ALA A 88 -1.00 -5.93 -8.02
N ALA A 89 -0.55 -4.71 -7.73
CA ALA A 89 0.71 -4.48 -7.02
C ALA A 89 0.68 -5.09 -5.61
N HIS A 90 -0.42 -4.89 -4.88
CA HIS A 90 -0.59 -5.49 -3.55
C HIS A 90 -0.67 -7.02 -3.61
N THR A 91 -1.37 -7.57 -4.61
CA THR A 91 -1.46 -9.01 -4.83
C THR A 91 -0.09 -9.63 -5.15
N LEU A 92 0.72 -8.95 -5.96
CA LEU A 92 2.11 -9.36 -6.24
C LEU A 92 2.95 -9.31 -4.96
N GLN A 93 2.81 -8.26 -4.15
CA GLN A 93 3.54 -8.15 -2.88
C GLN A 93 3.21 -9.29 -1.92
N LEU A 94 1.93 -9.65 -1.78
CA LEU A 94 1.50 -10.79 -0.97
C LEU A 94 2.12 -12.10 -1.48
N SER A 95 2.16 -12.28 -2.80
CA SER A 95 2.74 -13.46 -3.43
C SER A 95 4.26 -13.55 -3.17
N ILE A 96 4.97 -12.43 -3.28
CA ILE A 96 6.40 -12.33 -2.97
C ILE A 96 6.64 -12.66 -1.49
N ASN A 97 5.91 -12.01 -0.57
CA ASN A 97 6.04 -12.23 0.87
C ASN A 97 5.85 -13.72 1.22
N LYS A 98 4.82 -14.36 0.66
CA LYS A 98 4.56 -15.78 0.84
C LYS A 98 5.68 -16.67 0.31
N GLY A 99 6.33 -16.27 -0.79
CA GLY A 99 7.54 -16.94 -1.29
C GLY A 99 8.74 -16.78 -0.36
N LEU A 100 8.91 -15.60 0.24
CA LEU A 100 10.01 -15.29 1.17
C LEU A 100 9.85 -15.96 2.55
N GLU A 101 8.62 -16.33 2.94
CA GLU A 101 8.33 -17.15 4.12
C GLU A 101 8.89 -18.58 4.01
N ASN A 102 9.32 -19.01 2.82
CA ASN A 102 10.03 -20.28 2.67
C ASN A 102 11.23 -20.33 3.62
N ARG A 103 11.39 -21.45 4.34
CA ARG A 103 12.41 -21.62 5.39
C ARG A 103 13.83 -21.23 4.94
N MET A 104 14.21 -21.55 3.70
CA MET A 104 15.54 -21.19 3.18
C MET A 104 15.67 -19.67 3.00
N CYS A 105 14.69 -19.04 2.35
CA CYS A 105 14.65 -17.60 2.12
C CYS A 105 14.59 -16.83 3.44
N SER A 106 13.70 -17.23 4.35
CA SER A 106 13.51 -16.59 5.66
C SER A 106 14.79 -16.59 6.50
N ASN A 107 15.53 -17.70 6.52
CA ASN A 107 16.81 -17.78 7.24
C ASN A 107 17.87 -16.85 6.64
N LEU A 108 17.98 -16.80 5.31
CA LEU A 108 18.93 -15.94 4.61
C LEU A 108 18.60 -14.47 4.83
N LEU A 109 17.33 -14.10 4.70
CA LEU A 109 16.83 -12.74 4.95
C LEU A 109 17.09 -12.31 6.40
N LYS A 110 16.86 -13.20 7.36
CA LYS A 110 17.17 -12.93 8.78
C LYS A 110 18.66 -12.68 8.99
N LEU A 111 19.52 -13.54 8.44
CA LEU A 111 20.97 -13.35 8.54
C LEU A 111 21.43 -12.02 7.92
N ALA A 112 20.92 -11.68 6.73
CA ALA A 112 21.22 -10.42 6.06
C ALA A 112 20.70 -9.22 6.88
N SER A 113 19.47 -9.30 7.38
CA SER A 113 18.86 -8.29 8.24
C SER A 113 19.65 -8.08 9.54
N ASP A 114 20.11 -9.15 10.19
CA ASP A 114 20.93 -9.09 11.41
C ASP A 114 22.28 -8.40 11.15
N LYS A 115 22.91 -8.68 9.99
CA LYS A 115 24.14 -8.00 9.56
C LYS A 115 23.91 -6.51 9.32
N VAL A 116 22.88 -6.15 8.55
CA VAL A 116 22.51 -4.75 8.29
C VAL A 116 22.22 -4.02 9.60
N ALA A 117 21.45 -4.63 10.51
CA ALA A 117 21.14 -4.08 11.82
C ALA A 117 22.42 -3.84 12.64
N ALA A 118 23.35 -4.80 12.65
CA ALA A 118 24.60 -4.70 13.39
C ALA A 118 25.49 -3.53 12.96
N PHE A 119 25.46 -3.14 11.68
CA PHE A 119 26.13 -1.93 11.18
C PHE A 119 25.33 -0.67 11.56
N ARG A 120 24.03 -0.61 11.23
CA ARG A 120 23.21 0.59 11.43
C ARG A 120 23.05 0.99 12.90
N HIS A 121 22.98 0.04 13.83
CA HIS A 121 22.85 0.33 15.26
C HIS A 121 24.12 0.91 15.89
N SER A 122 25.26 0.94 15.18
CA SER A 122 26.52 1.46 15.69
C SER A 122 27.11 2.49 14.74
N PRO A 123 27.07 3.80 15.09
CA PRO A 123 27.70 4.84 14.29
C PRO A 123 29.17 4.55 14.00
N LYS A 124 29.89 3.94 14.95
CA LYS A 124 31.29 3.51 14.77
C LYS A 124 31.43 2.47 13.66
N ARG A 125 30.53 1.48 13.60
CA ARG A 125 30.58 0.43 12.56
C ARG A 125 30.12 0.97 11.20
N THR A 126 29.13 1.85 11.16
CA THR A 126 28.71 2.53 9.93
C THR A 126 29.86 3.35 9.35
N ASN A 127 30.50 4.22 10.15
CA ASN A 127 31.65 5.00 9.69
C ASN A 127 32.81 4.11 9.22
N ALA A 128 33.12 3.02 9.95
CA ALA A 128 34.16 2.09 9.54
C ALA A 128 33.84 1.39 8.21
N LEU A 129 32.57 1.06 7.98
CA LEU A 129 32.11 0.48 6.72
C LEU A 129 32.23 1.49 5.56
N GLU A 130 31.78 2.72 5.77
CA GLU A 130 31.85 3.79 4.76
C GLU A 130 33.29 4.12 4.36
N ASN A 131 34.20 4.19 5.34
CA ASN A 131 35.63 4.34 5.09
C ASN A 131 36.18 3.18 4.25
N LYS A 132 35.79 1.93 4.58
CA LYS A 132 36.27 0.77 3.84
C LYS A 132 35.74 0.70 2.40
N ILE A 133 34.49 1.07 2.19
CA ILE A 133 33.89 1.18 0.85
C ILE A 133 34.64 2.23 0.02
N SER A 134 35.01 3.34 0.65
CA SER A 134 35.76 4.43 0.00
C SER A 134 37.19 4.00 -0.36
N GLU A 135 37.88 3.27 0.52
CA GLU A 135 39.20 2.67 0.23
C GLU A 135 39.17 1.72 -0.97
N LEU A 136 38.07 0.97 -1.14
CA LEU A 136 37.90 0.02 -2.24
C LEU A 136 37.47 0.68 -3.56
N GLY A 137 37.32 2.02 -3.59
CA GLY A 137 36.85 2.76 -4.75
C GLY A 137 35.41 2.41 -5.15
N GLN A 138 34.63 1.83 -4.23
CA GLN A 138 33.25 1.45 -4.48
C GLN A 138 32.30 2.60 -4.15
N LYS A 139 31.16 2.64 -4.85
CA LYS A 139 30.11 3.59 -4.55
C LYS A 139 29.50 3.27 -3.20
N ASN A 140 29.41 4.27 -2.32
CA ASN A 140 28.69 4.14 -1.06
C ASN A 140 27.18 3.97 -1.35
N CYS A 141 26.68 2.75 -1.14
CA CYS A 141 25.27 2.41 -1.19
C CYS A 141 24.77 2.32 0.24
N ALA A 142 23.75 3.12 0.58
CA ALA A 142 23.13 3.04 1.90
C ALA A 142 22.63 1.61 2.16
N LEU A 143 22.91 1.09 3.36
CA LEU A 143 22.36 -0.20 3.77
C LEU A 143 20.88 -0.02 4.10
N TYR A 144 20.01 -0.51 3.22
CA TYR A 144 18.57 -0.55 3.46
C TYR A 144 18.23 -1.81 4.27
N ARG A 145 17.41 -1.66 5.30
CA ARG A 145 16.74 -2.82 5.91
C ARG A 145 15.75 -3.34 4.88
N ASP A 146 15.42 -4.63 4.91
CA ASP A 146 14.20 -5.09 4.25
C ASP A 146 13.08 -4.13 4.67
N VAL A 147 12.60 -3.38 3.70
CA VAL A 147 11.35 -2.65 3.87
C VAL A 147 10.34 -3.79 3.88
N GLN A 148 9.99 -4.28 5.06
CA GLN A 148 8.66 -4.82 5.22
C GLN A 148 7.75 -3.71 4.68
N LEU A 149 7.19 -3.93 3.50
CA LEU A 149 6.19 -3.08 2.89
C LEU A 149 4.88 -3.22 3.69
N ASN A 150 4.97 -3.13 5.02
CA ASN A 150 3.86 -3.08 5.96
C ASN A 150 3.29 -1.65 6.03
N GLY A 151 3.37 -0.87 4.95
CA GLY A 151 2.87 0.50 4.94
C GLY A 151 3.54 1.49 4.00
N ILE A 152 4.23 1.07 2.94
CA ILE A 152 4.48 1.99 1.82
C ILE A 152 3.31 1.83 0.86
N LEU A 153 2.41 2.82 0.87
CA LEU A 153 1.51 3.06 -0.24
C LEU A 153 2.36 3.21 -1.51
N VAL A 154 2.48 2.12 -2.27
CA VAL A 154 2.66 2.24 -3.71
C VAL A 154 1.30 2.72 -4.21
N TRP A 155 1.16 4.04 -4.32
CA TRP A 155 0.06 4.68 -5.04
C TRP A 155 0.15 4.27 -6.51
N ILE A 156 -0.40 3.12 -6.83
CA ILE A 156 -1.06 2.83 -8.10
C ILE A 156 -2.30 2.00 -7.76
N CYS A 157 -3.29 2.68 -7.17
CA CYS A 157 -4.68 2.74 -7.62
C CYS A 157 -5.19 4.13 -7.21
#